data_AF-Q1KV75-F1
#
_entry.id   AF-Q1KV75-F1
#
_cell.length_a   1.000
_cell.length_b   1.000
_cell.length_c   1.000
_cell.angle_alpha   90.00
_cell.angle_beta   90.00
_cell.angle_gamma   90.00
#
_symmetry.space_group_name_H-M   'P 1'
#
loop_
_entity.id
_entity.type
_entity.pdbx_description
1 polymer ?
#
loop_
_entity_poly.entity_id
_entity_poly.type
_entity_poly.pdbx_seq_one_letter_code
_entity_poly.pdbx_strand_id
1 'polypeptide(L)'
;VTAKYEGDYIVQNHPNKDTSEVCTALSRSFADIGDIIRGKDMWDNNHNEDGLQVRLKNIFWNIYSKLESKEKKKYENDLAYFYKLRSDWWNANRKEIWKAMTCVAPENAYIIKRRFDGGDIENLILPYAKCGRDTDPPVVDYIPQRLRWMSEWSEYFCNVLNKEIDANEIINVKIVKMSRRCNNDTEGEKCKKCKEQ
;
A
#
# COMPACT_ATOMS: atom_id res chain seq x y z
N VAL A 1 10.62 -3.69 14.47
CA VAL A 1 11.56 -4.21 13.44
C VAL A 1 10.84 -4.44 12.11
N THR A 2 9.79 -5.27 12.06
CA THR A 2 9.00 -5.55 10.84
C THR A 2 8.65 -4.32 10.02
N ALA A 3 7.96 -3.34 10.61
CA ALA A 3 7.57 -2.11 9.92
C ALA A 3 8.75 -1.37 9.26
N LYS A 4 9.89 -1.29 9.93
CA LYS A 4 11.10 -0.64 9.36
C LYS A 4 11.60 -1.38 8.12
N TYR A 5 11.71 -2.71 8.19
CA TYR A 5 12.21 -3.51 7.07
C TYR A 5 11.25 -3.52 5.90
N GLU A 6 9.95 -3.63 6.17
CA GLU A 6 8.91 -3.54 5.13
C GLU A 6 8.95 -2.18 4.43
N GLY A 7 9.01 -1.10 5.20
CA GLY A 7 9.10 0.24 4.64
C GLY A 7 10.37 0.46 3.80
N ASP A 8 11.50 -0.10 4.25
CA ASP A 8 12.76 -0.06 3.51
C ASP A 8 12.68 -0.82 2.19
N TYR A 9 12.12 -2.03 2.22
CA TYR A 9 11.90 -2.83 1.03
C TYR A 9 11.01 -2.10 0.00
N ILE A 10 9.89 -1.53 0.45
CA ILE A 10 8.97 -0.79 -0.43
C ILE A 10 9.69 0.40 -1.07
N VAL A 11 10.36 1.23 -0.28
CA VAL A 11 11.03 2.44 -0.80
C VAL A 11 12.12 2.08 -1.81
N GLN A 12 12.87 1.00 -1.59
CA GLN A 12 13.94 0.60 -2.51
C GLN A 12 13.42 0.01 -3.82
N ASN A 13 12.28 -0.70 -3.79
CA ASN A 13 11.77 -1.49 -4.92
C ASN A 13 10.56 -0.86 -5.63
N HIS A 14 9.99 0.23 -5.12
CA HIS A 14 8.84 0.88 -5.76
C HIS A 14 9.23 1.47 -7.13
N PRO A 15 8.46 1.22 -8.22
CA PRO A 15 8.77 1.74 -9.55
C PRO A 15 8.89 3.27 -9.58
N ASN A 16 8.07 3.94 -8.77
CA ASN A 16 8.01 5.39 -8.63
C ASN A 16 8.51 5.82 -7.24
N LYS A 17 9.66 5.30 -6.81
CA LYS A 17 10.22 5.53 -5.46
C LYS A 17 10.50 7.00 -5.12
N ASP A 18 10.73 7.85 -6.13
CA ASP A 18 11.03 9.27 -5.94
C ASP A 18 9.76 10.15 -5.94
N THR A 19 8.58 9.54 -6.02
CA THR A 19 7.28 10.24 -6.02
C THR A 19 6.45 9.91 -4.77
N SER A 20 5.39 10.68 -4.55
CA SER A 20 4.44 10.43 -3.45
C SER A 20 3.70 9.10 -3.55
N GLU A 21 3.77 8.38 -4.68
CA GLU A 21 3.13 7.06 -4.82
C GLU A 21 3.71 6.02 -3.85
N VAL A 22 4.98 6.16 -3.46
CA VAL A 22 5.59 5.31 -2.44
C VAL A 22 4.83 5.41 -1.11
N CYS A 23 4.25 6.58 -0.79
CA CYS A 23 3.44 6.75 0.42
C CYS A 23 2.15 5.95 0.36
N THR A 24 1.56 5.75 -0.82
CA THR A 24 0.37 4.92 -1.01
C THR A 24 0.70 3.45 -0.76
N ALA A 25 1.80 2.95 -1.35
CA ALA A 25 2.27 1.58 -1.12
C ALA A 25 2.58 1.33 0.37
N LEU A 26 3.31 2.26 1.00
CA LEU A 26 3.54 2.23 2.45
C LEU A 26 2.20 2.20 3.21
N SER A 27 1.25 3.08 2.88
CA SER A 27 -0.05 3.11 3.57
C SER A 27 -0.80 1.76 3.50
N ARG A 28 -0.70 1.04 2.38
CA ARG A 28 -1.31 -0.29 2.22
C ARG A 28 -0.64 -1.33 3.12
N SER A 29 0.68 -1.45 3.08
CA SER A 29 1.42 -2.37 3.96
C SER A 29 1.20 -2.05 5.45
N PHE A 30 1.03 -0.77 5.81
CA PHE A 30 0.68 -0.38 7.19
C PHE A 30 -0.66 -0.99 7.62
N ALA A 31 -1.66 -0.91 6.75
CA ALA A 31 -2.98 -1.43 7.02
C ALA A 31 -2.99 -2.96 7.11
N ASP A 32 -2.23 -3.64 6.25
CA ASP A 32 -2.11 -5.10 6.25
C ASP A 32 -1.37 -5.60 7.49
N ILE A 33 -0.26 -4.96 7.90
CA ILE A 33 0.38 -5.23 9.21
C ILE A 33 -0.64 -5.04 10.36
N GLY A 34 -1.45 -4.00 10.28
CA GLY A 34 -2.52 -3.75 11.25
C GLY A 34 -3.56 -4.88 11.29
N ASP A 35 -3.97 -5.41 10.15
CA ASP A 35 -4.90 -6.54 10.09
C ASP A 35 -4.27 -7.85 10.55
N ILE A 36 -3.00 -8.11 10.24
CA ILE A 36 -2.25 -9.26 10.77
C ILE A 36 -2.22 -9.22 12.29
N ILE A 37 -1.84 -8.09 12.90
CA ILE A 37 -1.76 -7.94 14.36
C ILE A 37 -3.15 -8.10 14.99
N ARG A 38 -4.18 -7.49 14.38
CA ARG A 38 -5.56 -7.53 14.86
C ARG A 38 -6.26 -8.86 14.63
N GLY A 39 -5.65 -9.78 13.87
CA GLY A 39 -6.27 -11.06 13.50
C GLY A 39 -7.46 -10.89 12.54
N LYS A 40 -7.39 -9.89 11.68
CA LYS A 40 -8.40 -9.54 10.66
C LYS A 40 -7.92 -9.79 9.23
N ASP A 41 -6.66 -10.17 9.09
CA ASP A 41 -6.08 -10.51 7.80
C ASP A 41 -6.82 -11.72 7.20
N MET A 42 -7.18 -11.63 5.92
CA MET A 42 -7.96 -12.63 5.20
C MET A 42 -7.09 -13.60 4.40
N TRP A 43 -5.77 -13.39 4.34
CA TRP A 43 -4.87 -14.35 3.72
C TRP A 43 -4.75 -15.55 4.68
N ASP A 44 -5.28 -16.69 4.23
CA ASP A 44 -5.39 -17.93 5.02
C ASP A 44 -4.89 -19.14 4.20
N ASN A 45 -3.98 -18.88 3.27
CA ASN A 45 -3.58 -19.87 2.26
C ASN A 45 -2.39 -20.74 2.71
N ASN A 46 -1.96 -20.69 3.98
CA ASN A 46 -0.81 -21.47 4.47
C ASN A 46 -0.88 -21.82 5.97
N HIS A 47 -0.54 -23.07 6.29
CA HIS A 47 -0.30 -23.55 7.67
C HIS A 47 0.74 -22.71 8.47
N ASN A 48 1.58 -21.92 7.80
CA ASN A 48 2.54 -21.02 8.46
C ASN A 48 1.86 -19.79 9.09
N GLU A 49 0.73 -19.34 8.56
CA GLU A 49 -0.04 -18.21 9.12
C GLU A 49 -0.83 -18.60 10.35
N ASP A 50 -1.28 -19.86 10.42
CA ASP A 50 -1.73 -20.47 11.68
C ASP A 50 -0.64 -20.31 12.75
N GLY A 51 0.61 -20.61 12.39
CA GLY A 51 1.76 -20.45 13.28
C GLY A 51 1.95 -19.01 13.76
N LEU A 52 1.84 -18.03 12.86
CA LEU A 52 1.95 -16.60 13.20
C LEU A 52 0.80 -16.15 14.11
N GLN A 53 -0.44 -16.46 13.76
CA GLN A 53 -1.62 -16.05 14.54
C GLN A 53 -1.67 -16.73 15.90
N VAL A 54 -1.24 -17.99 16.00
CA VAL A 54 -1.06 -18.70 17.28
C VAL A 54 0.00 -18.00 18.13
N ARG A 55 1.15 -17.63 17.56
CA ARG A 55 2.20 -16.88 18.29
C ARG A 55 1.69 -15.52 18.76
N LEU A 56 0.99 -14.77 17.90
CA LEU A 56 0.36 -13.50 18.28
C LEU A 56 -0.66 -13.71 19.41
N LYS A 57 -1.51 -14.75 19.33
CA LYS A 57 -2.46 -15.09 20.38
C LYS A 57 -1.76 -15.35 21.71
N ASN A 58 -0.66 -16.09 21.70
CA ASN A 58 0.13 -16.36 22.91
C ASN A 58 0.79 -15.09 23.47
N ILE A 59 1.28 -14.20 22.61
CA ILE A 59 1.80 -12.88 23.03
C ILE A 59 0.70 -12.05 23.69
N PHE A 60 -0.49 -11.98 23.09
CA PHE A 60 -1.61 -11.22 23.65
C PHE A 60 -2.19 -11.85 24.92
N TRP A 61 -2.15 -13.17 25.05
CA TRP A 61 -2.43 -13.86 26.31
C TRP A 61 -1.46 -13.41 27.42
N ASN A 62 -0.16 -13.36 27.13
CA ASN A 62 0.85 -12.88 28.08
C ASN A 62 0.64 -11.42 28.47
N ILE A 63 0.26 -10.57 27.50
CA ILE A 63 -0.08 -9.15 27.76
C ILE A 63 -1.31 -9.08 28.67
N TYR A 64 -2.39 -9.77 28.32
CA TYR A 64 -3.63 -9.80 29.09
C TYR A 64 -3.38 -10.26 30.54
N SER A 65 -2.61 -11.32 30.73
CA SER A 65 -2.27 -11.86 32.06
C SER A 65 -1.54 -10.87 32.96
N LYS A 66 -0.82 -9.90 32.40
CA LYS A 66 -0.09 -8.85 33.13
C LYS A 66 -0.89 -7.56 33.35
N LEU A 67 -2.09 -7.42 32.76
CA LEU A 67 -2.96 -6.28 33.01
C LEU A 67 -3.47 -6.31 34.47
N GLU A 68 -3.74 -5.13 35.04
CA GLU A 68 -4.39 -5.05 36.35
C GLU A 68 -5.85 -5.52 36.27
N SER A 69 -6.43 -5.87 37.41
CA SER A 69 -7.75 -6.50 37.49
C SER A 69 -8.87 -5.65 36.89
N LYS A 70 -8.74 -4.31 36.90
CA LYS A 70 -9.75 -3.39 36.36
C LYS A 70 -9.73 -3.39 34.82
N GLU A 71 -8.56 -3.43 34.22
CA GLU A 71 -8.36 -3.45 32.77
C GLU A 71 -8.73 -4.82 32.19
N LYS A 72 -8.43 -5.91 32.92
CA LYS A 72 -8.83 -7.28 32.53
C LYS A 72 -10.34 -7.37 32.27
N LYS A 73 -11.16 -6.77 33.14
CA LYS A 73 -12.63 -6.71 33.00
C LYS A 73 -13.10 -6.18 31.64
N LYS A 74 -12.34 -5.27 31.02
CA LYS A 74 -12.67 -4.72 29.69
C LYS A 74 -12.63 -5.77 28.57
N TYR A 75 -11.87 -6.85 28.77
CA TYR A 75 -11.57 -7.89 27.78
C TYR A 75 -11.97 -9.32 28.21
N GLU A 76 -12.72 -9.48 29.31
CA GLU A 76 -13.13 -10.80 29.84
C GLU A 76 -13.92 -11.64 28.83
N ASN A 77 -14.69 -11.01 27.93
CA ASN A 77 -15.46 -11.68 26.88
C ASN A 77 -14.68 -11.85 25.56
N ASP A 78 -13.39 -11.55 25.54
CA ASP A 78 -12.53 -11.52 24.34
C ASP A 78 -11.37 -12.54 24.40
N LEU A 79 -11.42 -13.50 25.33
CA LEU A 79 -10.27 -14.39 25.63
C LEU A 79 -9.92 -15.39 24.53
N ALA A 80 -10.84 -15.68 23.62
CA ALA A 80 -10.62 -16.68 22.58
C ALA A 80 -9.52 -16.26 21.59
N TYR A 81 -9.51 -14.99 21.19
CA TYR A 81 -8.58 -14.46 20.18
C TYR A 81 -8.01 -13.09 20.52
N PHE A 82 -8.53 -12.42 21.55
CA PHE A 82 -8.11 -11.09 22.00
C PHE A 82 -8.32 -10.00 20.93
N TYR A 83 -9.38 -10.10 20.12
CA TYR A 83 -9.61 -9.18 19.00
C TYR A 83 -9.75 -7.71 19.44
N LYS A 84 -10.44 -7.47 20.56
CA LYS A 84 -10.62 -6.13 21.14
C LYS A 84 -9.32 -5.65 21.76
N LEU A 85 -8.60 -6.49 22.51
CA LEU A 85 -7.30 -6.12 23.08
C LEU A 85 -6.26 -5.82 21.99
N ARG A 86 -6.19 -6.64 20.94
CA ARG A 86 -5.31 -6.42 19.78
C ARG A 86 -5.64 -5.12 19.05
N SER A 87 -6.93 -4.80 18.88
CA SER A 87 -7.38 -3.57 18.23
C SER A 87 -7.01 -2.33 19.04
N ASP A 88 -7.19 -2.37 20.37
CA ASP A 88 -6.78 -1.29 21.27
C ASP A 88 -5.26 -1.13 21.30
N TRP A 89 -4.51 -2.24 21.32
CA TRP A 89 -3.06 -2.23 21.24
C TRP A 89 -2.58 -1.60 19.93
N TRP A 90 -3.19 -1.96 18.79
CA TRP A 90 -2.86 -1.34 17.51
C TRP A 90 -3.11 0.18 17.57
N ASN A 91 -4.29 0.61 18.03
CA ASN A 91 -4.62 2.04 18.15
C ASN A 91 -3.61 2.81 19.03
N ALA A 92 -3.12 2.20 20.12
CA ALA A 92 -2.13 2.82 21.00
C ALA A 92 -0.73 2.91 20.37
N ASN A 93 -0.37 2.01 19.46
CA ASN A 93 1.01 1.88 18.94
C ASN A 93 1.16 2.31 17.46
N ARG A 94 0.07 2.45 16.72
CA ARG A 94 0.07 2.67 15.26
C ARG A 94 0.89 3.90 14.82
N LYS A 95 0.97 4.94 15.67
CA LYS A 95 1.80 6.13 15.41
C LYS A 95 3.29 5.79 15.35
N GLU A 96 3.79 5.04 16.34
CA GLU A 96 5.19 4.61 16.37
C GLU A 96 5.49 3.59 15.27
N ILE A 97 4.53 2.73 14.92
CA ILE A 97 4.66 1.79 13.81
C ILE A 97 4.78 2.52 12.48
N TRP A 98 3.95 3.54 12.24
CA TRP A 98 4.03 4.39 11.04
C TRP A 98 5.36 5.13 10.96
N LYS A 99 5.83 5.68 12.09
CA LYS A 99 7.14 6.30 12.19
C LYS A 99 8.26 5.29 11.90
N ALA A 100 8.17 4.05 12.38
CA ALA A 100 9.16 3.03 12.04
C ALA A 100 9.15 2.71 10.53
N MET A 101 7.97 2.63 9.92
CA MET A 101 7.82 2.27 8.52
C MET A 101 8.27 3.34 7.54
N THR A 102 8.02 4.61 7.87
CA THR A 102 8.43 5.76 7.05
C THR A 102 9.86 6.21 7.34
N CYS A 103 10.70 5.36 7.97
CA CYS A 103 12.08 5.70 8.37
C CYS A 103 12.93 6.21 7.22
N VAL A 104 12.85 5.51 6.10
CA VAL A 104 13.64 5.78 4.90
C VAL A 104 12.82 6.39 3.77
N ALA A 105 11.58 6.81 4.05
CA ALA A 105 10.76 7.47 3.04
C ALA A 105 11.47 8.74 2.51
N PRO A 106 11.38 9.06 1.20
CA PRO A 106 11.98 10.26 0.64
C PRO A 106 11.41 11.54 1.26
N GLU A 107 12.24 12.56 1.46
CA GLU A 107 11.80 13.85 2.03
C GLU A 107 10.75 14.54 1.14
N ASN A 108 10.86 14.38 -0.19
CA ASN A 108 9.94 14.93 -1.18
C ASN A 108 8.72 14.03 -1.46
N ALA A 109 8.51 12.94 -0.72
CA ALA A 109 7.31 12.12 -0.82
C ALA A 109 6.25 12.65 0.15
N TYR A 110 5.10 13.09 -0.37
CA TYR A 110 4.07 13.75 0.42
C TYR A 110 2.82 12.91 0.57
N ILE A 111 2.27 12.83 1.78
CA ILE A 111 0.88 12.42 1.98
C ILE A 111 0.00 13.65 2.14
N ILE A 112 -1.15 13.63 1.47
CA ILE A 112 -2.12 14.72 1.51
C ILE A 112 -3.24 14.34 2.47
N LYS A 113 -3.53 15.19 3.46
CA LYS A 113 -4.69 14.99 4.34
C LYS A 113 -5.59 16.21 4.30
N ARG A 114 -6.90 15.97 4.41
CA ARG A 114 -7.90 17.00 4.59
C ARG A 114 -8.10 17.24 6.08
N ARG A 115 -8.10 18.49 6.50
CA ARG A 115 -8.56 18.88 7.84
C ARG A 115 -10.08 19.01 7.81
N PHE A 116 -10.76 18.39 8.78
CA PHE A 116 -12.16 18.63 9.10
C PHE A 116 -12.21 19.27 10.50
N ASP A 117 -11.74 20.51 10.61
CA ASP A 117 -12.08 21.38 11.72
C ASP A 117 -13.41 22.04 11.34
N GLY A 118 -14.49 21.74 12.07
CA GLY A 118 -15.85 22.24 11.79
C GLY A 118 -16.05 23.75 11.96
N GLY A 119 -15.09 24.57 11.52
CA GLY A 119 -15.20 26.01 11.32
C GLY A 119 -15.16 26.35 9.82
N ASP A 120 -15.53 27.59 9.50
CA ASP A 120 -15.80 28.11 8.14
C ASP A 120 -14.62 28.07 7.14
N ILE A 121 -13.47 27.49 7.51
CA ILE A 121 -12.34 27.28 6.61
C ILE A 121 -12.41 25.85 6.08
N GLU A 122 -13.37 25.62 5.19
CA GLU A 122 -13.57 24.37 4.49
C GLU A 122 -12.27 23.87 3.82
N ASN A 123 -11.86 22.65 4.18
CA ASN A 123 -11.00 21.79 3.37
C ASN A 123 -9.56 22.26 3.09
N LEU A 124 -8.79 22.66 4.11
CA LEU A 124 -7.34 22.79 3.94
C LEU A 124 -6.72 21.44 3.57
N ILE A 125 -6.13 21.39 2.38
CA ILE A 125 -5.31 20.29 1.87
C ILE A 125 -3.88 20.52 2.37
N LEU A 126 -3.45 19.70 3.34
CA LEU A 126 -2.11 19.84 3.94
C LEU A 126 -1.17 18.75 3.41
N PRO A 127 -0.07 19.13 2.74
CA PRO A 127 0.97 18.20 2.34
C PRO A 127 1.91 17.92 3.53
N TYR A 128 2.13 16.65 3.82
CA TYR A 128 3.09 16.23 4.85
C TYR A 128 4.25 15.46 4.22
N ALA A 129 5.44 16.06 4.30
CA ALA A 129 6.69 15.50 3.82
C ALA A 129 7.01 14.15 4.46
N LYS A 130 7.88 13.37 3.81
CA LYS A 130 8.30 12.04 4.28
C LYS A 130 7.14 11.11 4.61
N CYS A 131 6.12 11.12 3.74
CA CYS A 131 4.86 10.40 3.94
C CYS A 131 4.17 10.72 5.28
N GLY A 132 4.36 11.94 5.82
CA GLY A 132 3.79 12.36 7.10
C GLY A 132 4.31 11.60 8.31
N ARG A 133 5.58 11.17 8.29
CA ARG A 133 6.29 10.47 9.37
C ARG A 133 5.98 10.97 10.78
N ASP A 134 6.08 12.29 10.99
CA ASP A 134 5.96 12.91 12.32
C ASP A 134 4.53 13.42 12.61
N THR A 135 3.56 12.97 11.81
CA THR A 135 2.14 13.29 11.96
C THR A 135 1.32 12.03 12.23
N ASP A 136 0.00 12.16 12.39
CA ASP A 136 -0.85 10.99 12.61
C ASP A 136 -0.79 10.03 11.40
N PRO A 137 -0.80 8.70 11.60
CA PRO A 137 -0.80 7.78 10.48
C PRO A 137 -2.00 7.96 9.54
N PRO A 138 -1.93 7.50 8.28
CA PRO A 138 -3.11 7.40 7.44
C PRO A 138 -4.17 6.50 8.09
N VAL A 139 -5.44 6.77 7.81
CA VAL A 139 -6.61 6.04 8.36
C VAL A 139 -6.99 4.78 7.58
N VAL A 140 -6.16 4.41 6.59
CA VAL A 140 -6.41 3.27 5.69
C VAL A 140 -6.51 1.94 6.45
N ASP A 141 -5.87 1.82 7.61
CA ASP A 141 -5.96 0.68 8.53
C ASP A 141 -7.35 0.52 9.18
N TYR A 142 -8.28 1.46 9.00
CA TYR A 142 -9.68 1.31 9.41
C TYR A 142 -10.62 0.95 8.25
N ILE A 143 -10.14 0.95 7.01
CA ILE A 143 -10.90 0.50 5.84
C ILE A 143 -10.85 -1.03 5.79
N PRO A 144 -11.96 -1.77 5.61
CA PRO A 144 -11.93 -3.23 5.48
C PRO A 144 -10.95 -3.73 4.41
N GLN A 145 -10.17 -4.78 4.72
CA GLN A 145 -9.10 -5.28 3.84
C GLN A 145 -9.56 -5.59 2.42
N ARG A 146 -10.73 -6.23 2.26
CA ARG A 146 -11.30 -6.53 0.94
C ARG A 146 -11.44 -5.29 0.05
N LEU A 147 -11.83 -4.15 0.62
CA LEU A 147 -11.96 -2.89 -0.12
C LEU A 147 -10.60 -2.30 -0.49
N ARG A 148 -9.60 -2.42 0.41
CA ARG A 148 -8.24 -1.95 0.14
C ARG A 148 -7.60 -2.74 -0.99
N TRP A 149 -7.68 -4.07 -0.94
CA TRP A 149 -7.18 -4.96 -1.98
C TRP A 149 -7.92 -4.77 -3.31
N MET A 150 -9.24 -4.54 -3.28
CA MET A 150 -9.99 -4.21 -4.50
C MET A 150 -9.49 -2.91 -5.14
N SER A 151 -9.27 -1.86 -4.33
CA SER A 151 -8.72 -0.59 -4.80
C SER A 151 -7.32 -0.78 -5.39
N GLU A 152 -6.44 -1.47 -4.67
CA GLU A 152 -5.09 -1.78 -5.14
C GLU A 152 -5.07 -2.59 -6.44
N TRP A 153 -5.91 -3.63 -6.52
CA TRP A 153 -6.02 -4.44 -7.73
C TRP A 153 -6.51 -3.62 -8.91
N SER A 154 -7.50 -2.74 -8.71
CA SER A 154 -8.00 -1.86 -9.77
C SER A 154 -6.94 -0.88 -10.28
N GLU A 155 -6.15 -0.28 -9.39
CA GLU A 155 -5.04 0.60 -9.77
C GLU A 155 -3.93 -0.17 -10.50
N TYR A 156 -3.56 -1.35 -10.00
CA TYR A 156 -2.57 -2.20 -10.64
C TYR A 156 -3.02 -2.63 -12.05
N PHE A 157 -4.27 -3.06 -12.17
CA PHE A 157 -4.88 -3.43 -13.46
C PHE A 157 -4.82 -2.26 -14.45
N CYS A 158 -5.25 -1.06 -14.06
CA CYS A 158 -5.20 0.12 -14.91
C CYS A 158 -3.76 0.48 -15.32
N ASN A 159 -2.80 0.36 -14.40
CA ASN A 159 -1.40 0.63 -14.69
C ASN A 159 -0.82 -0.34 -15.72
N VAL A 160 -1.16 -1.63 -15.61
CA VAL A 160 -0.75 -2.64 -16.59
C VAL A 160 -1.44 -2.40 -17.93
N LEU A 161 -2.76 -2.16 -17.92
CA LEU A 161 -3.54 -1.90 -19.13
C LEU A 161 -3.01 -0.69 -19.90
N ASN A 162 -2.74 0.43 -19.21
CA ASN A 162 -2.21 1.63 -19.85
C ASN A 162 -0.83 1.38 -20.48
N LYS A 163 0.05 0.61 -19.83
CA LYS A 163 1.36 0.24 -20.41
C LYS A 163 1.22 -0.58 -21.70
N GLU A 164 0.27 -1.52 -21.74
CA GLU A 164 -0.01 -2.32 -22.92
C GLU A 164 -0.62 -1.48 -24.06
N ILE A 165 -1.51 -0.53 -23.73
CA ILE A 165 -2.08 0.42 -24.69
C ILE A 165 -0.97 1.31 -25.28
N ASP A 166 -0.14 1.92 -24.43
CA ASP A 166 0.97 2.78 -24.85
C ASP A 166 1.96 2.02 -25.75
N ALA A 167 2.28 0.78 -25.40
CA ALA A 167 3.14 -0.07 -26.22
C ALA A 167 2.53 -0.34 -27.61
N ASN A 168 1.23 -0.61 -27.69
CA ASN A 168 0.51 -0.84 -28.94
C ASN A 168 0.37 0.44 -29.77
N GLU A 169 0.11 1.59 -29.16
CA GLU A 169 0.10 2.88 -29.87
C GLU A 169 1.47 3.21 -30.45
N ILE A 170 2.55 2.98 -29.69
CA ILE A 170 3.92 3.14 -30.18
C ILE A 170 4.19 2.22 -31.37
N ILE A 171 3.74 0.97 -31.32
CA ILE A 171 3.84 0.02 -32.45
C ILE A 171 3.09 0.56 -33.67
N ASN A 172 1.85 1.00 -33.50
CA ASN A 172 1.04 1.56 -34.58
C ASN A 172 1.69 2.82 -35.19
N VAL A 173 2.23 3.72 -34.37
CA VAL A 173 2.95 4.92 -34.83
C VAL A 173 4.24 4.54 -35.57
N LYS A 174 4.99 3.54 -35.11
CA LYS A 174 6.18 3.03 -35.81
C LYS A 174 5.80 2.43 -37.17
N ILE A 175 4.75 1.62 -37.24
CA ILE A 175 4.22 1.06 -38.49
C ILE A 175 3.80 2.18 -39.45
N VAL A 176 3.05 3.18 -38.99
CA VAL A 176 2.60 4.31 -39.82
C VAL A 176 3.77 5.19 -40.28
N LYS A 177 4.79 5.41 -39.44
CA LYS A 177 6.01 6.12 -39.84
C LYS A 177 6.83 5.32 -40.85
N MET A 178 6.87 3.99 -40.72
CA MET A 178 7.56 3.10 -41.65
C MET A 178 6.85 3.05 -43.00
N SER A 179 5.51 3.01 -43.02
CA SER A 179 4.72 3.07 -44.26
C SER A 179 4.83 4.43 -44.96
N ARG A 180 4.84 5.56 -44.22
CA ARG A 180 5.08 6.90 -44.79
C ARG A 180 6.46 7.07 -45.43
N ARG A 181 7.49 6.35 -44.96
CA ARG A 181 8.82 6.35 -45.61
C ARG A 181 8.83 5.59 -46.94
N CYS A 182 7.83 4.75 -47.23
CA CYS A 182 7.64 4.11 -48.53
C CYS A 182 6.87 4.98 -49.55
N ASN A 183 6.61 6.26 -49.27
CA ASN A 183 5.83 7.09 -50.19
C ASN A 183 6.62 7.60 -51.43
N ASN A 184 7.94 7.39 -51.48
CA ASN A 184 8.80 7.78 -52.61
C ASN A 184 9.31 6.56 -53.40
N ASP A 185 8.46 5.55 -53.57
CA ASP A 185 8.79 4.35 -54.34
C ASP A 185 8.20 4.46 -55.75
N THR A 186 8.83 5.26 -56.61
CA THR A 186 8.46 5.40 -58.03
C THR A 186 8.56 4.09 -58.83
N GLU A 187 9.23 3.06 -58.29
CA GLU A 187 9.41 1.75 -58.93
C GLU A 187 8.94 0.55 -58.07
N GLY A 188 8.37 0.77 -56.88
CA GLY A 188 7.76 -0.30 -56.08
C GLY A 188 8.67 -1.45 -55.61
N GLU A 189 9.99 -1.37 -55.82
CA GLU A 189 10.95 -2.39 -55.41
C GLU A 189 11.47 -2.24 -53.98
N LYS A 190 11.57 -1.01 -53.43
CA LYS A 190 12.16 -0.83 -52.08
C LYS A 190 11.22 -1.29 -50.97
N CYS A 191 9.91 -1.16 -51.15
CA CYS A 191 8.94 -1.56 -50.14
C CYS A 191 8.67 -3.08 -50.10
N LYS A 192 9.06 -3.85 -51.15
CA LYS A 192 8.96 -5.33 -51.16
C LYS A 192 9.94 -6.00 -50.18
N LYS A 193 11.15 -5.44 -50.00
CA LYS A 193 12.15 -6.00 -49.08
C LYS A 193 11.75 -5.93 -47.59
N CYS A 194 10.78 -5.10 -47.22
CA CYS A 194 10.30 -4.98 -45.84
C CYS A 194 9.20 -5.99 -45.47
N LYS A 195 8.65 -6.76 -46.43
CA LYS A 195 7.59 -7.74 -46.17
C LYS A 195 8.08 -9.17 -45.93
N GLU A 196 9.35 -9.45 -46.16
CA GLU A 196 9.94 -10.79 -46.08
C GLU A 196 10.92 -10.98 -44.88
N GLN A 197 10.90 -10.07 -43.90
CA GLN A 197 11.61 -10.23 -42.62
C GLN A 197 10.65 -10.38 -41.45
#